data_AF-A0A7W6C958-F1
#
_entry.id   AF-A0A7W6C958-F1
#
_cell.length_a   1.000
_cell.length_b   1.000
_cell.length_c   1.000
_cell.angle_alpha   90.00
_cell.angle_beta   90.00
_cell.angle_gamma   90.00
#
_symmetry.space_group_name_H-M   'P 1'
#
loop_
_entity.id
_entity.type
_entity.pdbx_description
1 polymer ?
#
loop_
_entity_poly.entity_id
_entity_poly.type
_entity_poly.pdbx_seq_one_letter_code
_entity_poly.pdbx_strand_id
1 'polypeptide(L)'
;MTREEARAAWDTSGLTYAHLTASSVQKLRDLIGTKMKSSGLMAPSGRSAGTYRIQSKIKVWLQHGGFGCGLYCKAFYFKDREAVTFNDNGFIGFAGWADEVNVQPILSAFVEWVEGLKTEPANV
;
A
#
# COMPACT_ATOMS: atom_id res chain seq x y z
N MET A 1 4.66 5.97 12.20
CA MET A 1 5.77 5.79 11.25
C MET A 1 5.65 6.78 10.11
N THR A 2 6.76 7.15 9.50
CA THR A 2 6.83 8.05 8.33
C THR A 2 6.85 7.25 7.03
N ARG A 3 6.66 7.95 5.90
CA ARG A 3 6.76 7.35 4.56
C ARG A 3 8.20 6.94 4.26
N GLU A 4 9.16 7.70 4.76
CA GLU A 4 10.59 7.46 4.65
C GLU A 4 10.97 6.17 5.40
N GLU A 5 10.45 5.96 6.61
CA GLU A 5 10.65 4.71 7.35
C GLU A 5 10.08 3.50 6.61
N ALA A 6 8.89 3.64 6.00
CA ALA A 6 8.31 2.58 5.20
C ALA A 6 9.14 2.26 3.93
N ARG A 7 9.66 3.28 3.23
CA ARG A 7 10.61 3.07 2.11
C ARG A 7 11.89 2.40 2.59
N ALA A 8 12.46 2.85 3.71
CA ALA A 8 13.67 2.25 4.27
C ALA A 8 13.49 0.77 4.63
N ALA A 9 12.30 0.36 5.11
CA ALA A 9 11.99 -1.04 5.36
C ALA A 9 12.08 -1.89 4.07
N TRP A 10 11.61 -1.37 2.94
CA TRP A 10 11.77 -2.00 1.63
C TRP A 10 13.23 -1.99 1.18
N ASP A 11 13.91 -0.86 1.22
CA ASP A 11 15.29 -0.72 0.72
C ASP A 11 16.27 -1.65 1.46
N THR A 12 16.05 -1.85 2.76
CA THR A 12 16.88 -2.73 3.61
C THR A 12 16.45 -4.20 3.59
N SER A 13 15.36 -4.53 2.89
CA SER A 13 14.80 -5.88 2.92
C SER A 13 15.48 -6.88 1.99
N GLY A 14 16.18 -6.41 0.96
CA GLY A 14 16.63 -7.24 -0.16
C GLY A 14 15.50 -7.63 -1.13
N LEU A 15 14.26 -7.19 -0.90
CA LEU A 15 13.16 -7.36 -1.84
C LEU A 15 13.37 -6.49 -3.07
N THR A 16 12.87 -6.98 -4.19
CA THR A 16 12.94 -6.34 -5.49
C THR A 16 11.59 -6.41 -6.18
N TYR A 17 11.45 -5.73 -7.31
CA TYR A 17 10.21 -5.74 -8.09
C TYR A 17 9.83 -7.15 -8.60
N ALA A 18 10.77 -8.11 -8.62
CA ALA A 18 10.47 -9.51 -8.88
C ALA A 18 9.51 -10.14 -7.85
N HIS A 19 9.45 -9.56 -6.63
CA HIS A 19 8.54 -9.99 -5.57
C HIS A 19 7.14 -9.40 -5.72
N LEU A 20 6.90 -8.50 -6.68
CA LEU A 20 5.58 -7.90 -6.97
C LEU A 20 4.71 -8.83 -7.85
N THR A 21 4.52 -10.07 -7.38
CA THR A 21 3.59 -11.01 -8.00
C THR A 21 2.14 -10.59 -7.73
N ALA A 22 1.20 -11.09 -8.54
CA ALA A 22 -0.23 -10.83 -8.31
C ALA A 22 -0.67 -11.24 -6.89
N SER A 23 -0.16 -12.36 -6.38
CA SER A 23 -0.50 -12.85 -5.04
C SER A 23 0.12 -11.99 -3.93
N SER A 24 1.37 -11.55 -4.07
CA SER A 24 2.01 -10.71 -3.04
C SER A 24 1.36 -9.34 -2.95
N VAL A 25 1.06 -8.70 -4.08
CA VAL A 25 0.39 -7.39 -4.11
C VAL A 25 -1.06 -7.52 -3.64
N GLN A 26 -1.71 -8.65 -3.91
CA GLN A 26 -3.03 -8.97 -3.37
C GLN A 26 -2.99 -9.09 -1.83
N LYS A 27 -1.98 -9.77 -1.25
CA LYS A 27 -1.78 -9.82 0.22
C LYS A 27 -1.59 -8.42 0.81
N LEU A 28 -0.77 -7.56 0.19
CA LEU A 28 -0.60 -6.17 0.62
C LEU A 28 -1.94 -5.41 0.64
N ARG A 29 -2.74 -5.52 -0.43
CA ARG A 29 -4.07 -4.89 -0.50
C ARG A 29 -4.96 -5.34 0.66
N ASP A 30 -4.95 -6.63 0.98
CA ASP A 30 -5.80 -7.20 2.03
C ASP A 30 -5.33 -6.80 3.43
N LEU A 31 -4.02 -6.70 3.65
CA LEU A 31 -3.44 -6.14 4.87
C LEU A 31 -3.85 -4.67 5.06
N ILE A 32 -3.74 -3.85 4.01
CA ILE A 32 -4.19 -2.45 4.06
C ILE A 32 -5.68 -2.39 4.41
N GLY A 33 -6.51 -3.22 3.77
CA GLY A 33 -7.94 -3.30 4.06
C GLY A 33 -8.23 -3.69 5.52
N THR A 34 -7.44 -4.59 6.09
CA THR A 34 -7.55 -5.01 7.48
C THR A 34 -7.16 -3.89 8.45
N LYS A 35 -6.02 -3.21 8.22
CA LYS A 35 -5.60 -2.07 9.04
C LYS A 35 -6.57 -0.89 8.93
N MET A 36 -7.13 -0.63 7.74
CA MET A 36 -8.15 0.42 7.57
C MET A 36 -9.40 0.11 8.39
N LYS A 37 -9.87 -1.15 8.41
CA LYS A 37 -11.00 -1.57 9.25
C LYS A 37 -10.73 -1.39 10.74
N SER A 38 -9.56 -1.83 11.21
CA SER A 38 -9.22 -1.76 12.64
C SER A 38 -8.83 -0.35 13.12
N SER A 39 -8.49 0.57 12.22
CA SER A 39 -8.09 1.94 12.56
C SER A 39 -9.21 2.84 13.08
N GLY A 40 -10.48 2.40 13.00
CA GLY A 40 -11.63 3.25 13.34
C GLY A 40 -11.90 4.36 12.32
N LEU A 41 -11.08 4.51 11.28
CA LEU A 41 -11.32 5.46 10.17
C LEU A 41 -12.47 5.02 9.25
N MET A 42 -12.95 3.79 9.42
CA MET A 42 -14.21 3.29 8.85
C MET A 42 -15.44 3.64 9.69
N ALA A 43 -15.28 4.24 10.87
CA ALA A 43 -16.40 4.79 11.64
C ALA A 43 -16.65 6.26 11.25
N PRO A 44 -17.91 6.73 11.29
CA PRO A 44 -18.23 8.15 11.12
C PRO A 44 -17.49 9.02 12.13
N SER A 45 -16.83 10.07 11.63
CA SER A 45 -16.15 11.11 12.40
C SER A 45 -16.20 12.43 11.61
N GLY A 46 -15.81 13.55 12.22
CA GLY A 46 -15.66 14.83 11.52
C GLY A 46 -14.62 14.83 10.38
N ARG A 47 -13.86 13.74 10.20
CA ARG A 47 -12.80 13.60 9.18
C ARG A 47 -13.11 12.51 8.12
N SER A 48 -13.95 11.54 8.47
CA SER A 48 -14.30 10.41 7.63
C SER A 48 -15.76 10.07 7.90
N ALA A 49 -16.65 10.14 6.90
CA ALA A 49 -18.02 9.66 7.03
C ALA A 49 -18.12 8.11 7.10
N GLY A 50 -17.11 7.43 7.66
CA GLY A 50 -17.06 5.98 7.83
C GLY A 50 -16.87 5.18 6.54
N THR A 51 -16.13 5.74 5.57
CA THR A 51 -16.06 5.20 4.20
C THR A 51 -14.66 4.96 3.70
N TYR A 52 -13.63 5.20 4.52
CA TYR A 52 -12.23 5.04 4.13
C TYR A 52 -11.87 3.56 3.95
N ARG A 53 -11.62 3.16 2.71
CA ARG A 53 -11.39 1.74 2.35
C ARG A 53 -10.53 1.61 1.11
N ILE A 54 -9.73 0.55 1.07
CA ILE A 54 -8.99 0.16 -0.13
C ILE A 54 -9.94 -0.28 -1.24
N GLN A 55 -9.59 0.01 -2.49
CA GLN A 55 -10.27 -0.52 -3.66
C GLN A 55 -9.90 -1.98 -3.87
N SER A 56 -10.81 -2.74 -4.48
CA SER A 56 -10.56 -4.14 -4.82
C SER A 56 -9.62 -4.30 -6.01
N LYS A 57 -9.57 -3.33 -6.92
CA LYS A 57 -8.74 -3.44 -8.12
C LYS A 57 -7.30 -3.05 -7.82
N ILE A 58 -6.36 -3.89 -8.25
CA ILE A 58 -4.95 -3.54 -8.40
C ILE A 58 -4.81 -2.93 -9.80
N LYS A 59 -4.24 -1.73 -9.89
CA LYS A 59 -3.91 -1.14 -11.19
C LYS A 59 -2.52 -1.59 -11.59
N VAL A 60 -2.37 -2.00 -12.84
CA VAL A 60 -1.09 -2.38 -13.45
C VAL A 60 -0.95 -1.56 -14.72
N TRP A 61 0.24 -1.06 -14.99
CA TRP A 61 0.55 -0.33 -16.20
C TRP A 61 1.93 -0.72 -16.74
N LEU A 62 2.12 -0.56 -18.04
CA LEU A 62 3.41 -0.76 -18.68
C LEU A 62 4.34 0.41 -18.35
N GLN A 63 5.62 0.12 -18.18
CA GLN A 63 6.67 1.11 -18.00
C GLN A 63 7.91 0.74 -18.81
N HIS A 64 8.86 1.65 -18.96
CA HIS A 64 10.12 1.36 -19.63
C HIS A 64 10.91 0.32 -18.80
N GLY A 65 11.12 -0.87 -19.34
CA GLY A 65 11.83 -1.95 -18.65
C GLY A 65 10.98 -2.86 -17.77
N GLY A 66 9.64 -2.73 -17.76
CA GLY A 66 8.77 -3.65 -17.00
C GLY A 66 7.33 -3.17 -16.81
N PHE A 67 6.78 -3.43 -15.62
CA PHE A 67 5.44 -3.02 -15.23
C PHE A 67 5.48 -2.25 -13.90
N GLY A 68 4.54 -1.32 -13.72
CA GLY A 68 4.21 -0.72 -12.44
C GLY A 68 2.93 -1.29 -11.88
N CYS A 69 2.75 -1.19 -10.57
CA CYS A 69 1.47 -1.49 -9.96
C CYS A 69 1.11 -0.50 -8.85
N GLY A 70 -0.20 -0.35 -8.64
CA GLY A 70 -0.74 0.64 -7.73
C GLY A 70 -2.00 0.16 -7.04
N LEU A 71 -2.04 0.41 -5.74
CA LEU A 71 -3.18 0.21 -4.87
C LEU A 71 -3.80 1.58 -4.57
N TYR A 72 -5.13 1.64 -4.64
CA TYR A 72 -5.88 2.89 -4.48
C TYR A 72 -6.96 2.71 -3.44
N CYS A 73 -7.36 3.80 -2.80
CA CYS A 73 -8.42 3.81 -1.80
C CYS A 73 -9.49 4.85 -2.13
N LYS A 74 -10.58 4.81 -1.38
CA LYS A 74 -11.72 5.71 -1.50
C LYS A 74 -12.25 6.09 -0.12
N ALA A 75 -12.92 7.23 -0.07
CA ALA A 75 -13.76 7.69 1.04
C ALA A 75 -15.00 8.39 0.47
N PHE A 76 -15.81 9.03 1.32
CA PHE A 76 -17.02 9.71 0.86
C PHE A 76 -16.73 10.88 -0.10
N TYR A 77 -15.59 11.56 0.08
CA TYR A 77 -15.20 12.75 -0.69
C TYR A 77 -14.20 12.47 -1.82
N PHE A 78 -13.71 11.23 -1.98
CA PHE A 78 -12.86 10.85 -3.10
C PHE A 78 -13.03 9.38 -3.48
N LYS A 79 -12.90 9.06 -4.76
CA LYS A 79 -13.15 7.70 -5.26
C LYS A 79 -11.90 6.90 -5.58
N ASP A 80 -10.74 7.53 -5.76
CA ASP A 80 -9.59 6.84 -6.35
C ASP A 80 -8.26 7.57 -6.07
N ARG A 81 -7.89 7.64 -4.79
CA ARG A 81 -6.62 8.24 -4.37
C ARG A 81 -5.58 7.16 -4.13
N GLU A 82 -4.31 7.49 -4.37
CA GLU A 82 -3.19 6.57 -4.17
C GLU A 82 -3.14 6.05 -2.72
N ALA A 83 -2.96 4.74 -2.55
CA ALA A 83 -2.50 4.17 -1.29
C ALA A 83 -1.01 3.83 -1.38
N VAL A 84 -0.64 2.95 -2.31
CA VAL A 84 0.75 2.54 -2.59
C VAL A 84 0.96 2.47 -4.10
N THR A 85 2.06 3.02 -4.61
CA THR A 85 2.48 2.84 -6.02
C THR A 85 3.92 2.35 -6.09
N PHE A 86 4.19 1.45 -7.03
CA PHE A 86 5.53 0.96 -7.37
C PHE A 86 5.89 1.48 -8.76
N ASN A 87 6.81 2.45 -8.82
CA ASN A 87 7.18 3.17 -10.04
C ASN A 87 8.43 2.58 -10.70
N ASP A 88 8.63 2.86 -11.99
CA ASP A 88 9.73 2.31 -12.80
C ASP A 88 11.13 2.62 -12.29
N ASN A 89 11.33 3.80 -11.75
CA ASN A 89 12.59 4.23 -11.14
C ASN A 89 12.86 3.59 -9.77
N GLY A 90 12.06 2.60 -9.36
CA GLY A 90 12.15 1.95 -8.06
C GLY A 90 11.44 2.70 -6.94
N PHE A 91 10.96 3.92 -7.17
CA PHE A 91 10.32 4.73 -6.13
C PHE A 91 8.98 4.14 -5.71
N ILE A 92 8.79 3.99 -4.39
CA ILE A 92 7.53 3.58 -3.79
C ILE A 92 6.79 4.79 -3.23
N GLY A 93 5.64 5.11 -3.82
CA GLY A 93 4.75 6.19 -3.41
C GLY A 93 3.78 5.74 -2.31
N PHE A 94 3.51 6.63 -1.35
CA PHE A 94 2.59 6.38 -0.25
C PHE A 94 1.65 7.57 -0.05
N ALA A 95 0.38 7.40 -0.44
CA ALA A 95 -0.74 8.32 -0.20
C ALA A 95 -0.33 9.78 0.07
N GLY A 96 0.27 10.45 -0.92
CA GLY A 96 0.81 11.82 -0.74
C GLY A 96 -0.22 12.90 -0.40
N TRP A 97 -1.51 12.56 -0.49
CA TRP A 97 -2.65 13.40 -0.15
C TRP A 97 -3.10 13.28 1.32
N ALA A 98 -2.64 12.25 2.04
CA ALA A 98 -3.10 11.92 3.39
C ALA A 98 -2.24 12.60 4.46
N ASP A 99 -2.88 13.03 5.55
CA ASP A 99 -2.16 13.46 6.76
C ASP A 99 -1.47 12.29 7.47
N GLU A 100 -0.70 12.61 8.50
CA GLU A 100 0.09 11.63 9.27
C GLU A 100 -0.76 10.64 10.06
N VAL A 101 -2.07 10.85 10.19
CA VAL A 101 -2.98 9.91 10.86
C VAL A 101 -3.57 8.93 9.84
N ASN A 102 -4.12 9.43 8.74
CA ASN A 102 -4.84 8.64 7.75
C ASN A 102 -3.90 7.77 6.88
N VAL A 103 -2.61 8.10 6.85
CA VAL A 103 -1.59 7.28 6.18
C VAL A 103 -1.20 6.04 7.00
N GLN A 104 -1.35 6.06 8.34
CA GLN A 104 -0.80 5.00 9.20
C GLN A 104 -1.29 3.57 8.87
N PRO A 105 -2.57 3.33 8.52
CA PRO A 105 -3.02 2.00 8.13
C PRO A 105 -2.31 1.47 6.88
N ILE A 106 -1.93 2.35 5.96
CA ILE A 106 -1.23 2.00 4.72
C ILE A 106 0.23 1.66 5.05
N LEU A 107 0.92 2.54 5.78
CA LEU A 107 2.33 2.33 6.11
C LEU A 107 2.54 1.09 6.98
N SER A 108 1.68 0.91 7.98
CA SER A 108 1.76 -0.25 8.89
C SER A 108 1.53 -1.56 8.16
N ALA A 109 0.56 -1.60 7.23
CA ALA A 109 0.32 -2.77 6.39
C ALA A 109 1.48 -3.04 5.42
N PHE A 110 2.09 -1.98 4.87
CA PHE A 110 3.23 -2.12 3.97
C PHE A 110 4.45 -2.72 4.68
N VAL A 111 4.81 -2.20 5.86
CA VAL A 111 5.94 -2.74 6.62
C VAL A 111 5.67 -4.18 7.05
N GLU A 112 4.47 -4.50 7.52
CA GLU A 112 4.08 -5.88 7.86
C GLU A 112 4.19 -6.82 6.65
N TRP A 113 3.78 -6.35 5.47
CA TRP A 113 3.90 -7.11 4.23
C TRP A 113 5.36 -7.33 3.81
N VAL A 114 6.22 -6.31 3.94
CA VAL A 114 7.66 -6.42 3.70
C VAL A 114 8.28 -7.49 4.59
N GLU A 115 7.99 -7.46 5.89
CA GLU A 115 8.49 -8.47 6.83
C GLU A 115 7.95 -9.87 6.49
N GLY A 116 6.68 -9.98 6.12
CA GLY A 116 6.09 -11.25 5.68
C GLY A 116 6.81 -11.84 4.45
N LEU A 117 7.12 -11.02 3.45
CA LEU A 117 7.82 -11.46 2.24
C LEU A 117 9.25 -11.93 2.49
N LYS A 118 9.97 -11.34 3.45
CA LYS A 118 11.32 -11.82 3.83
C LYS A 118 11.32 -13.27 4.31
N THR A 119 10.20 -13.72 4.88
CA THR A 119 10.05 -15.06 5.43
C THR A 119 9.51 -16.09 4.43
N GLU A 120 9.07 -15.65 3.25
CA GLU A 120 8.63 -16.54 2.18
C GLU A 120 9.84 -16.93 1.31
N PRO A 121 10.10 -18.23 1.05
CA PRO A 121 11.13 -18.60 0.09
C PRO A 121 10.80 -18.00 -1.27
N ALA A 122 11.80 -17.45 -1.96
CA ALA A 122 11.64 -17.03 -3.34
C ALA A 122 11.06 -18.20 -4.13
N ASN A 123 9.92 -17.99 -4.79
CA ASN A 123 9.33 -19.02 -5.64
C ASN A 123 10.31 -19.27 -6.79
N VAL A 124 11.08 -20.36 -6.66
CA VAL A 124 11.96 -20.92 -7.70
C VAL A 124 11.10 -21.66 -8.72
#